data_AF-A0A564YA18-F1
#
_entry.id   AF-A0A564YA18-F1
#
_cell.length_a   1.000
_cell.length_b   1.000
_cell.length_c   1.000
_cell.angle_alpha   90.00
_cell.angle_beta   90.00
_cell.angle_gamma   90.00
#
_symmetry.space_group_name_H-M   'P 1'
#
loop_
_entity.id
_entity.type
_entity.pdbx_description
1 polymer ?
#
loop_
_entity_poly.entity_id
_entity_poly.type
_entity_poly.pdbx_seq_one_letter_code
_entity_poly.pdbx_strand_id
1 'polypeptide(L)'
;MNEEHNGEHFAAYFQGRVYVVSREERGHKMEMLDVTAGGQWTSLTSFGLSRRLYSMAIFGNELFVLVAAMHGLRRGNVYSVELDGDAKRRFGRWKKGKSVPYGPLMTVHLK
;
A
#
# COMPACT_ATOMS: atom_id res chain seq x y z
N MET A 1 -7.53 6.82 10.69
CA MET A 1 -7.31 7.45 9.38
C MET A 1 -7.59 8.92 9.57
N ASN A 2 -6.87 9.78 8.86
CA ASN A 2 -7.02 11.23 9.03
C ASN A 2 -8.28 11.78 8.35
N GLU A 3 -8.86 11.01 7.44
CA GLU A 3 -10.08 11.31 6.69
C GLU A 3 -11.02 10.10 6.68
N GLU A 4 -12.29 10.33 6.37
CA GLU A 4 -13.24 9.24 6.14
C GLU A 4 -13.03 8.68 4.73
N HIS A 5 -12.85 7.36 4.63
CA HIS A 5 -12.61 6.67 3.37
C HIS A 5 -13.78 5.76 3.05
N ASN A 6 -14.51 6.06 1.97
CA ASN A 6 -15.69 5.28 1.53
C ASN A 6 -15.34 3.99 0.75
N GLY A 7 -14.07 3.58 0.77
CA GLY A 7 -13.52 2.51 -0.06
C GLY A 7 -12.82 1.40 0.73
N GLU A 8 -12.36 0.41 -0.02
CA GLU A 8 -11.49 -0.64 0.50
C GLU A 8 -10.20 -0.04 1.05
N HIS A 9 -9.78 -0.49 2.22
CA HIS A 9 -8.53 -0.11 2.83
C HIS A 9 -7.85 -1.33 3.47
N PHE A 10 -6.53 -1.30 3.49
CA PHE A 10 -5.70 -2.28 4.18
C PHE A 10 -4.77 -1.55 5.13
N ALA A 11 -4.48 -2.18 6.27
CA ALA A 11 -3.55 -1.67 7.26
C ALA A 11 -2.48 -2.71 7.61
N ALA A 12 -1.25 -2.28 7.83
CA ALA A 12 -0.17 -3.12 8.32
C ALA A 12 0.68 -2.36 9.33
N TYR A 13 1.09 -3.05 10.39
CA TYR A 13 1.97 -2.50 11.42
C TYR A 13 3.43 -2.81 11.09
N PHE A 14 4.31 -1.81 11.22
CA PHE A 14 5.74 -1.95 11.04
C PHE A 14 6.50 -0.89 11.83
N GLN A 15 7.48 -1.31 12.62
CA GLN A 15 8.40 -0.44 13.38
C GLN A 15 7.71 0.71 14.15
N GLY A 16 6.67 0.42 14.94
CA GLY A 16 5.99 1.45 15.73
C GLY A 16 4.97 2.27 14.96
N ARG A 17 4.66 1.90 13.70
CA ARG A 17 3.78 2.66 12.82
C ARG A 17 2.72 1.78 12.20
N VAL A 18 1.53 2.33 11.99
CA VAL A 18 0.48 1.68 11.20
C VAL A 18 0.42 2.38 9.85
N TYR A 19 0.68 1.64 8.79
CA TYR A 19 0.54 2.10 7.42
C TYR A 19 -0.82 1.68 6.89
N VAL A 20 -1.55 2.64 6.32
CA VAL A 20 -2.87 2.42 5.75
C VAL A 20 -2.84 2.78 4.28
N VAL A 21 -3.34 1.90 3.42
CA VAL A 21 -3.53 2.16 2.00
C VAL A 21 -5.02 2.05 1.69
N SER A 22 -5.60 3.10 1.15
CA SER A 22 -7.01 3.17 0.79
C SER A 22 -7.18 3.49 -0.70
N ARG A 23 -8.32 3.06 -1.25
CA ARG A 23 -8.76 3.47 -2.60
C ARG A 23 -9.49 4.81 -2.52
N GLU A 24 -9.02 5.77 -3.30
CA GLU A 24 -9.62 7.10 -3.50
C GLU A 24 -10.12 7.29 -4.93
N GLU A 25 -10.89 8.35 -5.21
CA GLU A 25 -11.37 8.65 -6.57
C GLU A 25 -10.25 8.77 -7.60
N ARG A 26 -9.12 9.38 -7.21
CA ARG A 26 -8.00 9.70 -8.11
C ARG A 26 -6.83 8.71 -8.09
N GLY A 27 -6.88 7.69 -7.23
CA GLY A 27 -5.75 6.78 -7.05
C GLY A 27 -5.83 6.03 -5.73
N HIS A 28 -4.68 5.62 -5.23
CA HIS A 28 -4.54 5.08 -3.88
C HIS A 28 -3.86 6.09 -2.98
N LYS A 29 -4.45 6.36 -1.81
CA LYS A 29 -3.83 7.18 -0.76
C LYS A 29 -3.11 6.25 0.20
N MET A 30 -1.96 6.69 0.69
CA MET A 30 -1.25 6.03 1.77
C MET A 30 -1.14 7.01 2.94
N GLU A 31 -1.42 6.53 4.14
CA GLU A 31 -1.28 7.29 5.39
C GLU A 31 -0.48 6.46 6.38
N MET A 32 0.15 7.12 7.34
CA MET A 32 0.89 6.48 8.41
C MET A 32 0.53 7.11 9.74
N LEU A 33 0.21 6.26 10.71
CA LEU A 33 0.04 6.61 12.10
C LEU A 33 1.33 6.26 12.86
N ASP A 34 1.96 7.26 13.45
CA ASP A 34 3.08 7.04 14.37
C ASP A 34 2.55 6.74 15.78
N VAL A 35 2.54 5.45 16.14
CA VAL A 35 2.04 4.98 17.44
C VAL A 35 2.99 5.40 18.56
N THR A 36 4.27 5.55 18.26
CA THR A 36 5.30 5.91 19.25
C THR A 36 5.37 7.41 19.53
N ALA A 37 5.00 8.23 18.54
CA ALA A 37 4.96 9.69 18.64
C ALA A 37 3.56 10.22 18.99
N GLY A 38 2.85 9.56 19.91
CA GLY A 38 1.57 10.04 20.44
C GLY A 38 0.39 9.93 19.46
N GLY A 39 0.49 9.10 18.42
CA GLY A 39 -0.61 8.85 17.50
C GLY A 39 -0.75 9.89 16.38
N GLN A 40 0.35 10.50 15.96
CA GLN A 40 0.33 11.47 14.87
C GLN A 40 0.09 10.80 13.51
N TRP A 41 -0.89 11.28 12.76
CA TRP A 41 -1.14 10.87 11.38
C TRP A 41 -0.33 11.70 10.39
N THR A 42 0.21 11.06 9.36
CA THR A 42 0.94 11.69 8.25
C THR A 42 0.46 11.13 6.91
N SER A 43 0.08 12.03 5.99
CA SER A 43 -0.25 11.67 4.60
C SER A 43 1.01 11.37 3.81
N LEU A 44 1.03 10.24 3.10
CA LEU A 44 2.16 9.76 2.30
C LEU A 44 1.85 9.82 0.80
N THR A 45 2.84 9.49 -0.02
CA THR A 45 2.74 9.54 -1.49
C THR A 45 1.64 8.63 -2.02
N SER A 46 0.73 9.19 -2.82
CA SER A 46 -0.30 8.44 -3.53
C SER A 46 0.26 7.73 -4.77
N PHE A 47 -0.46 6.72 -5.26
CA PHE A 47 -0.04 5.96 -6.43
C PHE A 47 -1.18 5.35 -7.24
N GLY A 48 -0.85 4.96 -8.48
CA GLY A 48 -1.73 4.17 -9.33
C GLY A 48 -3.01 4.90 -9.76
N LEU A 49 -3.94 4.11 -10.29
CA LEU A 49 -5.30 4.55 -10.63
C LEU A 49 -6.27 3.99 -9.60
N SER A 50 -7.41 4.65 -9.40
CA SER A 50 -8.46 4.18 -8.48
C SER A 50 -9.02 2.82 -8.90
N ARG A 51 -8.44 1.76 -8.35
CA ARG A 51 -8.80 0.37 -8.66
C ARG A 51 -9.00 -0.40 -7.38
N ARG A 52 -9.60 -1.59 -7.49
CA ARG A 52 -9.85 -2.46 -6.34
C ARG A 52 -8.53 -2.87 -5.67
N LEU A 53 -8.47 -2.81 -4.35
CA LEU A 53 -7.35 -3.32 -3.56
C LEU A 53 -7.67 -4.77 -3.17
N TYR A 54 -6.70 -5.68 -3.33
CA TYR A 54 -6.90 -7.09 -3.00
C TYR A 54 -6.17 -7.53 -1.75
N SER A 55 -4.93 -7.09 -1.58
CA SER A 55 -4.10 -7.50 -0.46
C SER A 55 -2.94 -6.55 -0.24
N MET A 56 -2.40 -6.58 0.98
CA MET A 56 -1.23 -5.82 1.38
C MET A 56 -0.35 -6.67 2.28
N ALA A 57 0.97 -6.56 2.13
CA ALA A 57 1.94 -7.24 2.97
C ALA A 57 3.22 -6.41 3.11
N ILE A 58 3.90 -6.55 4.24
CA ILE A 58 5.24 -5.98 4.45
C ILE A 58 6.23 -7.13 4.50
N PHE A 59 7.34 -6.99 3.78
CA PHE A 59 8.46 -7.94 3.82
C PHE A 59 9.78 -7.16 3.89
N GLY A 60 10.56 -7.40 4.95
CA GLY A 60 11.70 -6.54 5.28
C GLY A 60 11.22 -5.10 5.50
N ASN A 61 11.82 -4.16 4.78
CA ASN A 61 11.42 -2.74 4.78
C ASN A 61 10.53 -2.38 3.58
N GLU A 62 10.00 -3.35 2.82
CA GLU A 62 9.22 -3.05 1.62
C GLU A 62 7.74 -3.42 1.82
N LEU A 63 6.86 -2.46 1.53
CA LEU A 63 5.41 -2.64 1.52
C LEU A 63 4.96 -3.00 0.11
N PHE A 64 4.21 -4.09 -0.01
CA PHE A 64 3.63 -4.57 -1.26
C PHE A 64 2.11 -4.46 -1.24
N VAL A 65 1.53 -4.02 -2.35
CA VAL A 65 0.08 -3.92 -2.55
C VAL A 65 -0.31 -4.58 -3.86
N LEU A 66 -1.31 -5.46 -3.81
CA LEU A 66 -1.92 -6.03 -4.99
C LEU A 66 -3.18 -5.22 -5.36
N VAL A 67 -3.15 -4.63 -6.54
CA VAL A 67 -4.23 -3.80 -7.09
C VAL A 67 -4.82 -4.49 -8.32
N ALA A 68 -6.12 -4.37 -8.55
CA ALA A 68 -6.72 -4.85 -9.78
C ALA A 68 -6.05 -4.28 -11.04
N ALA A 69 -5.96 -5.08 -12.11
CA ALA A 69 -5.65 -4.56 -13.43
C ALA A 69 -6.88 -3.94 -14.11
N MET A 70 -6.82 -3.72 -15.43
CA MET A 70 -7.96 -3.31 -16.25
C MET A 70 -9.16 -4.25 -16.06
N HIS A 71 -10.37 -3.69 -16.14
CA HIS A 71 -11.61 -4.44 -16.03
C HIS A 71 -11.64 -5.57 -17.06
N GLY A 72 -12.02 -6.78 -16.62
CA GLY A 72 -12.12 -7.98 -17.46
C GLY A 72 -10.88 -8.89 -17.45
N LEU A 73 -9.72 -8.43 -16.94
CA LEU A 73 -8.54 -9.28 -16.80
C LEU A 73 -8.54 -10.00 -15.46
N ARG A 74 -8.31 -11.32 -15.44
CA ARG A 74 -8.03 -12.09 -14.22
C ARG A 74 -6.58 -11.86 -13.72
N ARG A 75 -6.14 -10.61 -13.66
CA ARG A 75 -4.78 -10.22 -13.25
C ARG A 75 -4.79 -8.96 -12.41
N GLY A 76 -3.87 -8.87 -11.45
CA GLY A 76 -3.55 -7.66 -10.71
C GLY A 76 -2.19 -7.09 -11.10
N ASN A 77 -1.89 -5.89 -10.61
CA ASN A 77 -0.57 -5.26 -10.60
C ASN A 77 -0.07 -5.23 -9.16
N VAL A 78 1.17 -5.66 -8.95
CA VAL A 78 1.85 -5.46 -7.66
C VAL A 78 2.52 -4.09 -7.67
N TYR A 79 2.30 -3.32 -6.63
CA TYR A 79 3.02 -2.08 -6.36
C TYR A 79 3.86 -2.26 -5.10
N SER A 80 5.03 -1.63 -5.05
CA SER A 80 5.86 -1.64 -3.85
C SER A 80 6.45 -0.28 -3.51
N VAL A 81 6.69 -0.05 -2.23
CA VAL A 81 7.38 1.13 -1.72
C VAL A 81 8.25 0.73 -0.52
N GLU A 82 9.45 1.28 -0.47
CA GLU A 82 10.33 1.12 0.68
C GLU A 82 9.84 2.00 1.82
N LEU A 83 9.67 1.39 2.98
CA LEU A 83 9.36 2.01 4.25
C LEU A 83 10.67 2.46 4.89
N ASP A 84 10.92 3.78 4.90
CA ASP A 84 11.98 4.36 5.71
C ASP A 84 11.46 4.52 7.15
N GLY A 85 12.31 4.19 8.13
CA GLY A 85 12.02 4.37 9.55
C GLY A 85 11.99 5.84 9.98
N ASP A 86 12.39 6.77 9.10
CA ASP A 86 12.28 8.21 9.31
C ASP A 86 10.99 8.79 8.67
N ALA A 87 10.00 9.07 9.52
CA ALA A 87 8.72 9.68 9.16
C ALA A 87 8.85 11.03 8.42
N LYS A 88 10.00 11.71 8.50
CA LYS A 88 10.23 13.02 7.87
C LYS A 88 10.66 12.94 6.42
N ARG A 89 11.13 11.78 5.95
CA ARG A 89 11.44 11.58 4.53
C ARG A 89 10.16 11.24 3.79
N ARG A 90 9.91 11.96 2.69
CA ARG A 90 8.91 11.53 1.70
C ARG A 90 9.29 10.11 1.30
N PHE A 91 8.44 9.13 1.63
CA PHE A 91 8.64 7.74 1.21
C PHE A 91 8.95 7.69 -0.28
N GLY A 92 9.77 6.71 -0.66
CA GLY A 92 10.19 6.51 -2.04
C GLY A 92 9.02 6.51 -3.02
N ARG A 93 9.28 6.79 -4.30
CA ARG A 93 8.24 6.65 -5.32
C ARG A 93 7.81 5.19 -5.41
N TRP A 94 6.50 4.97 -5.39
CA TRP A 94 5.91 3.67 -5.63
C TRP A 94 6.41 3.08 -6.95
N LYS A 95 6.87 1.84 -6.88
CA LYS A 95 7.35 1.07 -8.03
C LYS A 95 6.22 0.15 -8.49
N LYS A 96 5.95 0.13 -9.79
CA LYS A 96 5.03 -0.85 -10.38
C LYS A 96 5.82 -2.10 -10.74
N GLY A 97 5.51 -3.20 -10.06
CA GLY A 97 6.06 -4.52 -10.33
C GLY A 97 5.31 -5.27 -11.44
N LYS A 98 5.52 -6.58 -11.48
CA LYS A 98 4.92 -7.47 -12.49
C LYS A 98 3.40 -7.57 -12.31
N SER A 99 2.71 -7.82 -13.43
CA SER A 99 1.31 -8.23 -13.39
C SER A 99 1.20 -9.71 -13.04
N VAL A 100 0.33 -10.03 -12.09
CA VAL A 100 0.15 -11.38 -11.53
C VAL A 100 -1.28 -11.86 -11.73
N PRO A 101 -1.55 -13.14 -12.01
CA PRO A 101 -2.91 -13.66 -12.09
C PRO A 101 -3.63 -13.61 -10.73
N TYR A 102 -4.95 -13.48 -10.74
CA TYR A 102 -5.76 -13.74 -9.54
C TYR A 102 -5.79 -15.25 -9.29
N GLY A 103 -5.25 -15.74 -8.17
CA GLY A 103 -5.11 -17.18 -7.88
C GLY A 103 -4.62 -17.48 -6.45
N PRO A 104 -4.53 -18.77 -6.06
CA PRO A 104 -4.23 -19.21 -4.69
C PRO A 104 -2.91 -18.63 -4.21
N LEU A 105 -2.86 -18.22 -2.93
CA LEU A 105 -1.71 -17.65 -2.20
C LEU A 105 -0.38 -17.84 -2.93
N MET A 106 0.03 -16.82 -3.68
CA MET A 106 1.35 -16.83 -4.31
C MET A 106 2.38 -16.44 -3.25
N THR A 107 3.19 -17.41 -2.82
CA THR A 107 4.47 -17.12 -2.20
C THR A 107 5.33 -16.45 -3.27
N VAL A 108 5.40 -15.12 -3.26
CA VAL A 108 6.34 -14.41 -4.11
C VAL A 108 7.72 -14.62 -3.50
N HIS A 109 8.47 -15.58 -4.02
CA HIS A 109 9.89 -15.69 -3.72
C HIS A 109 10.60 -14.48 -4.34
N LEU A 110 10.80 -13.44 -3.54
CA LEU A 110 11.65 -12.32 -3.88
C LEU A 110 13.10 -12.84 -3.82
N LYS A 111 13.81 -12.77 -4.95
CA LYS A 111 15.24 -13.10 -5.04
C LYS A 111 16.07 -12.01 -4.39
#